data_AF-A0A7K1LAP1-F1
#
_entry.id   AF-A0A7K1LAP1-F1
#
_cell.length_a   1.000
_cell.length_b   1.000
_cell.length_c   1.000
_cell.angle_alpha   90.00
_cell.angle_beta   90.00
_cell.angle_gamma   90.00
#
_symmetry.space_group_name_H-M   'P 1'
#
loop_
_entity.id
_entity.type
_entity.pdbx_description
1 polymer ?
#
loop_
_entity_poly.entity_id
_entity_poly.type
_entity_poly.pdbx_seq_one_letter_code
_entity_poly.pdbx_strand_id
1 'polypeptide(L)'
;MTRQLKPCGTNAAWVRHKRNGEPVDEACAQAHREVDAHINKARDRAIVRLAKLPELADDFAALVTKQGNHRRRYHKARCALAKLHPQQYRRLLQDEIAHLDDEDQPAGPRKPARLAEPTPTARATAPGDWATRGACKGRGSVMDPPPDSPHLAATIAVAKGICRGCPVTEKCRGWILSLPKGADPGGVLGGMTEDERTTERRAAAYRRSRAGARS
;
A
#
# COMPACT_ATOMS: atom_id res chain seq x y z
N MET A 1 -32.98 22.00 -19.04
CA MET A 1 -32.81 20.92 -18.04
C MET A 1 -31.50 21.14 -17.31
N THR A 2 -31.54 21.54 -16.04
CA THR A 2 -30.34 21.78 -15.21
C THR A 2 -29.67 20.43 -14.93
N ARG A 3 -28.46 20.23 -15.44
CA ARG A 3 -27.66 19.02 -15.19
C ARG A 3 -27.35 18.96 -13.70
N GLN A 4 -27.95 18.02 -12.97
CA GLN A 4 -27.68 17.80 -11.56
C GLN A 4 -26.19 17.47 -11.39
N LEU A 5 -25.47 18.33 -10.67
CA LEU A 5 -24.04 18.16 -10.44
C LEU A 5 -23.82 16.99 -9.46
N LYS A 6 -22.75 16.21 -9.68
CA LYS A 6 -22.35 15.18 -8.71
C LYS A 6 -21.95 15.84 -7.38
N PRO A 7 -22.27 15.19 -6.24
CA PRO A 7 -21.85 15.68 -4.93
C PRO A 7 -20.32 15.64 -4.78
N CYS A 8 -19.81 16.43 -3.83
CA CYS A 8 -18.42 16.35 -3.37
C CYS A 8 -18.08 14.93 -2.90
N GLY A 9 -16.78 14.58 -2.90
CA GLY A 9 -16.33 13.21 -2.66
C GLY A 9 -16.29 12.32 -3.91
N THR A 10 -16.36 12.90 -5.11
CA THR A 10 -16.20 12.16 -6.38
C THR A 10 -15.11 12.81 -7.23
N ASN A 11 -14.44 12.01 -8.07
CA ASN A 11 -13.44 12.57 -9.00
C ASN A 11 -14.04 13.61 -9.96
N ALA A 12 -15.33 13.47 -10.31
CA ALA A 12 -16.04 14.47 -11.11
C ALA A 12 -16.23 15.81 -10.37
N ALA A 13 -16.48 15.77 -9.05
CA ALA A 13 -16.52 16.99 -8.24
C ALA A 13 -15.13 17.62 -8.11
N TRP A 14 -14.06 16.82 -7.94
CA TRP A 14 -12.69 17.31 -7.97
C TRP A 14 -12.36 18.06 -9.27
N VAL A 15 -12.69 17.48 -10.43
CA VAL A 15 -12.48 18.12 -11.75
C VAL A 15 -13.22 19.46 -11.83
N ARG A 16 -14.44 19.53 -11.27
CA ARG A 16 -15.21 20.78 -11.22
C ARG A 16 -14.51 21.84 -10.37
N HIS A 17 -14.06 21.52 -9.16
CA HIS A 17 -13.34 22.45 -8.30
C HIS A 17 -12.10 23.01 -9.03
N LYS A 18 -11.32 22.13 -9.68
CA LYS A 18 -10.15 22.54 -10.45
C LYS A 18 -10.50 23.43 -11.65
N ARG A 19 -11.55 23.10 -12.38
CA ARG A 19 -11.99 23.89 -13.54
C ARG A 19 -12.52 25.28 -13.14
N ASN A 20 -13.18 25.37 -11.99
CA ASN A 20 -13.79 26.62 -11.49
C ASN A 20 -12.83 27.47 -10.64
N GLY A 21 -11.64 26.96 -10.30
CA GLY A 21 -10.70 27.66 -9.41
C GLY A 21 -11.15 27.71 -7.94
N GLU A 22 -12.05 26.81 -7.54
CA GLU A 22 -12.55 26.71 -6.17
C GLU A 22 -11.58 25.89 -5.30
N PRO A 23 -11.52 26.15 -3.98
CA PRO A 23 -10.78 25.28 -3.07
C PRO A 23 -11.35 23.85 -3.11
N VAL A 24 -10.47 22.87 -3.20
CA VAL A 24 -10.82 21.45 -3.25
C VAL A 24 -10.97 20.93 -1.83
N ASP A 25 -12.12 20.35 -1.49
CA ASP A 25 -12.32 19.68 -0.20
C ASP A 25 -11.56 18.33 -0.11
N GLU A 26 -11.33 17.85 1.12
CA GLU A 26 -10.54 16.63 1.35
C GLU A 26 -11.19 15.38 0.74
N ALA A 27 -12.53 15.30 0.69
CA ALA A 27 -13.22 14.16 0.10
C ALA A 27 -13.02 14.12 -1.42
N CYS A 28 -13.10 15.27 -2.10
CA CYS A 28 -12.77 15.38 -3.53
C CYS A 28 -11.28 15.08 -3.79
N ALA A 29 -10.38 15.57 -2.93
CA ALA A 29 -8.95 15.29 -3.05
C ALA A 29 -8.66 13.79 -2.89
N GLN A 30 -9.28 13.12 -1.92
CA GLN A 30 -9.17 11.68 -1.73
C GLN A 30 -9.68 10.91 -2.94
N ALA A 31 -10.90 11.21 -3.41
CA ALA A 31 -11.48 10.55 -4.57
C ALA A 31 -10.59 10.68 -5.83
N HIS A 32 -9.92 11.83 -5.98
CA HIS A 32 -8.95 12.01 -7.06
C HIS A 32 -7.69 11.17 -6.86
N ARG A 33 -7.11 11.14 -5.64
CA ARG A 33 -5.93 10.30 -5.33
C ARG A 33 -6.20 8.82 -5.60
N GLU A 34 -7.40 8.35 -5.31
CA GLU A 34 -7.81 6.96 -5.58
C GLU A 34 -7.84 6.67 -7.08
N VAL A 35 -8.48 7.55 -7.87
CA VAL A 35 -8.49 7.43 -9.35
C VAL A 35 -7.07 7.53 -9.92
N ASP A 36 -6.28 8.48 -9.46
CA ASP A 36 -4.89 8.65 -9.90
C ASP A 36 -4.03 7.43 -9.58
N ALA A 37 -4.16 6.86 -8.37
CA ALA A 37 -3.44 5.65 -7.99
C ALA A 37 -3.84 4.47 -8.89
N HIS A 38 -5.13 4.32 -9.19
CA HIS A 38 -5.63 3.30 -10.11
C HIS A 38 -5.05 3.48 -11.52
N ILE A 39 -5.09 4.69 -12.07
CA ILE A 39 -4.52 5.00 -13.39
C ILE A 39 -3.00 4.79 -13.42
N ASN A 40 -2.28 5.20 -12.37
CA ASN A 40 -0.82 5.02 -12.30
C ASN A 40 -0.44 3.54 -12.22
N LYS A 41 -1.20 2.73 -11.47
CA LYS A 41 -1.04 1.27 -11.44
C LYS A 41 -1.25 0.66 -12.84
N ALA A 42 -2.27 1.10 -13.57
CA ALA A 42 -2.51 0.66 -14.94
C ALA A 42 -1.35 1.04 -15.89
N ARG A 43 -0.83 2.28 -15.79
CA ARG A 43 0.32 2.76 -16.58
C ARG A 43 1.58 1.93 -16.31
N ASP A 44 1.87 1.63 -15.05
CA ASP A 44 3.02 0.81 -14.67
C ASP A 44 2.91 -0.62 -15.22
N ARG A 45 1.71 -1.23 -15.17
CA ARG A 45 1.49 -2.55 -15.78
C ARG A 45 1.63 -2.50 -17.30
N ALA A 46 0.99 -1.54 -17.95
CA ALA A 46 1.01 -1.38 -19.40
C ALA A 46 2.44 -1.15 -19.94
N ILE A 47 3.25 -0.32 -19.27
CA ILE A 47 4.61 -0.02 -19.72
C ILE A 47 5.55 -1.23 -19.57
N VAL A 48 5.33 -2.06 -18.56
CA VAL A 48 6.07 -3.31 -18.37
C VAL A 48 5.64 -4.34 -19.39
N ARG A 49 4.34 -4.41 -19.70
CA ARG A 49 3.79 -5.33 -20.72
C ARG A 49 4.25 -4.96 -22.12
N LEU A 50 4.26 -3.67 -22.47
CA LEU A 50 4.75 -3.17 -23.76
C LEU A 50 6.20 -3.61 -24.01
N ALA A 51 7.08 -3.46 -23.02
CA ALA A 51 8.48 -3.87 -23.12
C ALA A 51 8.71 -5.39 -23.13
N LYS A 52 7.65 -6.19 -22.99
CA LYS A 52 7.68 -7.66 -23.11
C LYS A 52 7.08 -8.17 -24.41
N LEU A 53 6.56 -7.29 -25.27
CA LEU A 53 6.03 -7.69 -26.57
C LEU A 53 7.18 -8.19 -27.47
N PRO A 54 7.10 -9.41 -28.02
CA PRO A 54 8.15 -9.97 -28.86
C PRO A 54 8.48 -9.09 -30.07
N GLU A 55 7.46 -8.49 -30.69
CA GLU A 55 7.61 -7.62 -31.85
C GLU A 55 8.30 -6.28 -31.56
N LEU A 56 8.43 -5.90 -30.27
CA LEU A 56 9.11 -4.68 -29.83
C LEU A 56 10.43 -4.97 -29.10
N ALA A 57 10.91 -6.21 -29.10
CA ALA A 57 12.09 -6.62 -28.34
C ALA A 57 13.36 -5.89 -28.80
N ASP A 58 13.54 -5.74 -30.11
CA ASP A 58 14.71 -5.06 -30.69
C ASP A 58 14.70 -3.56 -30.40
N ASP A 59 13.55 -2.90 -30.58
CA ASP A 59 13.37 -1.48 -30.24
C ASP A 59 13.62 -1.23 -28.75
N PHE A 60 13.14 -2.12 -27.88
CA PHE A 60 13.40 -2.02 -26.45
C PHE A 60 14.88 -2.23 -26.12
N ALA A 61 15.53 -3.23 -26.71
CA ALA A 61 16.96 -3.49 -26.51
C ALA A 61 17.83 -2.31 -26.97
N ALA A 62 17.48 -1.67 -28.08
CA ALA A 62 18.16 -0.48 -28.59
C ALA A 62 18.07 0.72 -27.63
N LEU A 63 16.99 0.83 -26.85
CA LEU A 63 16.78 1.90 -25.88
C LEU A 63 17.48 1.69 -24.53
N VAL A 64 17.88 0.46 -24.20
CA VAL A 64 18.52 0.16 -22.90
C VAL A 64 19.98 0.61 -22.92
N THR A 65 20.28 1.68 -22.18
CA THR A 65 21.66 2.20 -22.11
C THR A 65 22.58 1.31 -21.27
N LYS A 66 23.87 1.31 -21.60
CA LYS A 66 24.91 0.54 -20.87
C LYS A 66 25.37 1.21 -19.56
N GLN A 67 25.07 2.49 -19.34
CA GLN A 67 25.60 3.30 -18.23
C GLN A 67 24.53 3.71 -17.20
N GLY A 68 24.86 3.64 -15.90
CA GLY A 68 24.03 4.16 -14.79
C GLY A 68 23.41 3.07 -13.91
N ASN A 69 22.34 3.35 -13.17
CA ASN A 69 21.66 2.33 -12.35
C ASN A 69 20.67 1.48 -13.16
N HIS A 70 20.70 0.15 -13.03
CA HIS A 70 19.84 -0.80 -13.76
C HIS A 70 18.34 -0.42 -13.71
N ARG A 71 17.78 -0.15 -12.52
CA ARG A 71 16.35 0.20 -12.39
C ARG A 71 16.01 1.49 -13.14
N ARG A 72 16.85 2.53 -13.00
CA ARG A 72 16.64 3.82 -13.67
C ARG A 72 16.75 3.69 -15.19
N ARG A 73 17.71 2.92 -15.69
CA ARG A 73 17.91 2.68 -17.13
C ARG A 73 16.72 1.97 -17.75
N TYR A 74 16.27 0.87 -17.17
CA TYR A 74 15.10 0.12 -17.67
C TYR A 74 13.81 0.94 -17.59
N HIS A 75 13.62 1.73 -16.52
CA HIS A 75 12.48 2.64 -16.45
C HIS A 75 12.51 3.68 -17.57
N LYS A 76 13.66 4.33 -17.81
CA LYS A 76 13.82 5.28 -18.91
C LYS A 76 13.57 4.63 -20.28
N ALA A 77 14.12 3.44 -20.52
CA ALA A 77 13.90 2.70 -21.77
C ALA A 77 12.42 2.36 -21.99
N ARG A 78 11.69 1.92 -20.95
CA ARG A 78 10.24 1.67 -21.01
C ARG A 78 9.45 2.94 -21.36
N CYS A 79 9.78 4.06 -20.71
CA CYS A 79 9.18 5.36 -20.99
C CYS A 79 9.48 5.85 -22.41
N ALA A 80 10.68 5.58 -22.94
CA ALA A 80 11.03 5.89 -24.31
C ALA A 80 10.27 5.00 -25.31
N LEU A 81 10.17 3.69 -25.04
CA LEU A 81 9.43 2.75 -25.88
C LEU A 81 7.94 3.13 -25.96
N ALA A 82 7.32 3.52 -24.85
CA ALA A 82 5.94 4.00 -24.84
C ALA A 82 5.72 5.27 -25.70
N LYS A 83 6.75 6.11 -25.85
CA LYS A 83 6.71 7.28 -26.74
C LYS A 83 6.90 6.90 -28.21
N LEU A 84 7.74 5.91 -28.51
CA LEU A 84 7.95 5.40 -29.86
C LEU A 84 6.72 4.63 -30.38
N HIS A 85 6.01 3.93 -29.49
CA HIS A 85 4.89 3.04 -29.82
C HIS A 85 3.57 3.48 -29.15
N PRO A 86 3.07 4.71 -29.43
CA PRO A 86 1.96 5.29 -28.69
C PRO A 86 0.61 4.61 -28.94
N GLN A 87 0.45 3.88 -30.04
CA GLN A 87 -0.78 3.14 -30.34
C GLN A 87 -0.85 1.83 -29.54
N GLN A 88 0.22 1.01 -29.57
CA GLN A 88 0.30 -0.21 -28.76
C GLN A 88 0.25 0.11 -27.27
N TYR A 89 0.97 1.15 -26.82
CA TYR A 89 0.92 1.61 -25.43
C TYR A 89 -0.50 2.01 -25.01
N ARG A 90 -1.23 2.79 -25.81
CA ARG A 90 -2.61 3.20 -25.49
C ARG A 90 -3.56 2.01 -25.40
N ARG A 91 -3.44 1.05 -26.31
CA ARG A 91 -4.25 -0.18 -26.28
C ARG A 91 -4.00 -0.97 -24.99
N LEU A 92 -2.73 -1.25 -24.68
CA LEU A 92 -2.38 -1.94 -23.44
C LEU A 92 -2.83 -1.18 -22.19
N LEU A 93 -2.72 0.15 -22.19
CA LEU A 93 -3.21 0.98 -21.08
C LEU A 93 -4.73 0.85 -20.93
N GLN A 94 -5.49 0.87 -22.02
CA GLN A 94 -6.94 0.67 -21.98
C GLN A 94 -7.30 -0.73 -21.45
N ASP A 95 -6.59 -1.77 -21.91
CA ASP A 95 -6.80 -3.14 -21.45
C ASP A 95 -6.50 -3.29 -19.94
N GLU A 96 -5.41 -2.69 -19.46
CA GLU A 96 -5.03 -2.73 -18.03
C GLU A 96 -6.00 -1.92 -17.15
N ILE A 97 -6.51 -0.78 -17.64
CA ILE A 97 -7.57 -0.02 -16.95
C ILE A 97 -8.83 -0.90 -16.84
N ALA A 98 -9.27 -1.49 -17.94
CA ALA A 98 -10.47 -2.34 -17.95
C ALA A 98 -10.34 -3.55 -17.01
N HIS A 99 -9.16 -4.19 -16.97
CA HIS A 99 -8.90 -5.30 -16.05
C HIS A 99 -8.91 -4.84 -14.60
N LEU A 100 -8.32 -3.68 -14.29
CA LEU A 100 -8.31 -3.16 -12.92
C LEU A 100 -9.70 -2.71 -12.48
N ASP A 101 -10.50 -2.14 -13.37
CA ASP A 101 -11.90 -1.81 -13.10
C ASP A 101 -12.69 -3.08 -12.75
N ASP A 102 -12.43 -4.21 -13.42
CA ASP A 102 -13.02 -5.52 -13.08
C ASP A 102 -12.53 -6.07 -11.73
N GLU A 103 -11.22 -5.95 -11.42
CA GLU A 103 -10.67 -6.35 -10.11
C GLU A 103 -11.22 -5.51 -8.94
N ASP A 104 -11.46 -4.21 -9.17
CA ASP A 104 -11.96 -3.27 -8.17
C ASP A 104 -13.52 -3.24 -8.10
N GLN A 105 -14.21 -3.85 -9.07
CA GLN A 105 -15.67 -3.98 -9.10
C GLN A 105 -16.14 -4.80 -7.89
N PRO A 106 -16.97 -4.25 -6.99
CA PRO A 106 -17.51 -5.04 -5.88
C PRO A 106 -18.38 -6.17 -6.44
N ALA A 107 -18.11 -7.41 -6.03
CA ALA A 107 -18.91 -8.57 -6.39
C ALA A 107 -20.39 -8.37 -5.99
N GLY A 108 -21.23 -7.99 -6.97
CA GLY A 108 -22.69 -7.95 -6.87
C GLY A 108 -23.31 -6.76 -6.11
N PRO A 109 -24.64 -6.57 -6.23
CA PRO A 109 -25.35 -5.51 -5.53
C PRO A 109 -25.30 -5.79 -4.02
N ARG A 110 -24.43 -5.07 -3.30
CA ARG A 110 -24.56 -4.98 -1.85
C ARG A 110 -25.92 -4.35 -1.58
N LYS A 111 -26.76 -5.02 -0.76
CA LYS A 111 -27.96 -4.40 -0.14
C LYS A 111 -27.60 -2.96 0.24
N PRO A 112 -28.48 -1.96 0.00
CA PRO A 112 -28.17 -0.59 0.36
C PRO A 112 -27.71 -0.61 1.80
N ALA A 113 -26.45 -0.23 2.01
CA ALA A 113 -25.97 -0.03 3.35
C ALA A 113 -26.93 1.00 3.92
N ARG A 114 -27.78 0.58 4.88
CA ARG A 114 -28.27 1.54 5.88
C ARG A 114 -27.03 2.32 6.25
N LEU A 115 -27.08 3.64 6.11
CA LEU A 115 -26.02 4.56 6.51
C LEU A 115 -25.40 3.98 7.77
N ALA A 116 -24.25 3.33 7.62
CA ALA A 116 -23.59 2.69 8.72
C ALA A 116 -23.12 3.88 9.52
N GLU A 117 -23.74 4.08 10.67
CA GLU A 117 -23.19 4.93 11.72
C GLU A 117 -21.70 4.65 11.80
N PRO A 118 -20.85 5.69 11.96
CA PRO A 118 -19.40 5.54 11.91
C PRO A 118 -19.03 4.35 12.79
N THR A 119 -18.52 3.28 12.16
CA THR A 119 -18.11 2.08 12.87
C THR A 119 -17.17 2.55 13.97
N PRO A 120 -17.45 2.29 15.26
CA PRO A 120 -16.55 2.71 16.31
C PRO A 120 -15.19 2.11 15.96
N THR A 121 -14.20 2.97 15.71
CA THR A 121 -12.80 2.61 15.52
C THR A 121 -12.51 1.59 16.59
N ALA A 122 -12.31 0.33 16.20
CA ALA A 122 -12.13 -0.76 17.14
C ALA A 122 -11.04 -0.33 18.13
N ARG A 123 -11.47 -0.01 19.34
CA ARG A 123 -10.64 0.58 20.38
C ARG A 123 -9.46 -0.38 20.54
N ALA A 124 -8.26 0.07 20.17
CA ALA A 124 -7.07 -0.78 20.21
C ALA A 124 -7.03 -1.45 21.59
N THR A 125 -7.15 -2.77 21.63
CA THR A 125 -7.24 -3.49 22.89
C THR A 125 -5.93 -3.28 23.63
N ALA A 126 -5.97 -2.56 24.76
CA ALA A 126 -4.79 -2.33 25.57
C ALA A 126 -4.12 -3.69 25.88
N PRO A 127 -2.78 -3.75 25.91
CA PRO A 127 -2.12 -4.98 26.28
C PRO A 127 -2.52 -5.32 27.73
N GLY A 128 -2.79 -6.60 28.00
CA GLY A 128 -3.20 -7.05 29.34
C GLY A 128 -2.08 -6.91 30.38
N ASP A 129 -2.36 -7.29 31.63
CA ASP A 129 -1.47 -7.07 32.79
C ASP A 129 -0.05 -7.62 32.62
N TRP A 130 0.15 -8.61 31.75
CA TRP A 130 1.47 -9.14 31.41
C TRP A 130 2.42 -8.06 30.86
N ALA A 131 1.93 -7.00 30.24
CA ALA A 131 2.75 -5.93 29.66
C ALA A 131 3.60 -5.22 30.71
N THR A 132 3.13 -5.18 31.96
CA THR A 132 3.84 -4.59 33.10
C THR A 132 5.17 -5.31 33.41
N ARG A 133 5.30 -6.57 33.00
CA ARG A 133 6.50 -7.42 33.16
C ARG A 133 7.47 -7.32 31.97
N GLY A 134 7.23 -6.42 31.03
CA GLY A 134 8.08 -6.22 29.87
C GLY A 134 9.45 -5.64 30.22
N ALA A 135 10.53 -6.29 29.77
CA ALA A 135 11.90 -5.81 29.97
C ALA A 135 12.20 -4.46 29.27
N CYS A 136 11.34 -4.06 28.32
CA CYS A 136 11.42 -2.80 27.60
C CYS A 136 10.81 -1.60 28.34
N LYS A 137 10.22 -1.80 29.53
CA LYS A 137 9.60 -0.73 30.30
C LYS A 137 10.62 0.40 30.58
N GLY A 138 10.23 1.64 30.27
CA GLY A 138 11.09 2.82 30.42
C GLY A 138 12.13 3.02 29.29
N ARG A 139 12.10 2.22 28.22
CA ARG A 139 13.08 2.28 27.11
C ARG A 139 12.44 2.74 25.79
N GLY A 140 11.47 3.65 25.85
CA GLY A 140 10.66 4.08 24.69
C GLY A 140 11.50 4.51 23.49
N SER A 141 12.55 5.31 23.70
CA SER A 141 13.44 5.79 22.63
C SER A 141 14.23 4.69 21.90
N VAL A 142 14.45 3.55 22.56
CA VAL A 142 15.11 2.38 21.94
C VAL A 142 14.08 1.52 21.21
N MET A 143 12.88 1.38 21.77
CA MET A 143 11.83 0.56 21.17
C MET A 143 11.15 1.25 19.97
N ASP A 144 11.11 2.57 19.94
CA ASP A 144 10.56 3.37 18.85
C ASP A 144 11.62 4.38 18.34
N PRO A 145 12.65 3.89 17.62
CA PRO A 145 13.70 4.77 17.11
C PRO A 145 13.19 5.64 15.95
N PRO A 146 13.59 6.93 15.87
CA PRO A 146 13.27 7.78 14.73
C PRO A 146 13.76 7.18 13.41
N PRO A 147 12.94 7.18 12.34
CA PRO A 147 13.26 6.51 11.08
C PRO A 147 14.43 7.14 10.33
N ASP A 148 14.78 8.39 10.64
CA ASP A 148 15.89 9.16 10.08
C ASP A 148 17.17 9.09 10.94
N SER A 149 17.16 8.32 12.03
CA SER A 149 18.32 8.17 12.90
C SER A 149 19.51 7.52 12.15
N PRO A 150 20.72 8.12 12.19
CA PRO A 150 21.92 7.52 11.58
C PRO A 150 22.32 6.18 12.22
N HIS A 151 21.81 5.90 13.43
CA HIS A 151 22.05 4.66 14.17
C HIS A 151 20.85 3.71 14.17
N LEU A 152 19.84 3.95 13.33
CA LEU A 152 18.59 3.19 13.31
C LEU A 152 18.78 1.67 13.35
N ALA A 153 19.64 1.13 12.48
CA ALA A 153 19.90 -0.31 12.41
C ALA A 153 20.49 -0.86 13.72
N ALA A 154 21.44 -0.12 14.33
CA ALA A 154 22.04 -0.51 15.60
C ALA A 154 21.01 -0.43 16.74
N THR A 155 20.18 0.61 16.78
CA THR A 155 19.12 0.76 17.79
C THR A 155 18.07 -0.34 17.66
N ILE A 156 17.66 -0.71 16.44
CA ILE A 156 16.78 -1.86 16.20
C ILE A 156 17.42 -3.16 16.70
N ALA A 157 18.72 -3.36 16.48
CA ALA A 157 19.43 -4.54 16.97
C ALA A 157 19.43 -4.61 18.51
N VAL A 158 19.61 -3.48 19.20
CA VAL A 158 19.50 -3.37 20.66
C VAL A 158 18.08 -3.66 21.13
N ALA A 159 17.06 -3.06 20.52
CA ALA A 159 15.65 -3.29 20.85
C ALA A 159 15.26 -4.77 20.69
N LYS A 160 15.69 -5.40 19.59
CA LYS A 160 15.51 -6.85 19.39
C LYS A 160 16.25 -7.68 20.44
N GLY A 161 17.44 -7.24 20.86
CA GLY A 161 18.18 -7.85 21.99
C GLY A 161 17.38 -7.85 23.29
N ILE A 162 16.75 -6.72 23.63
CA ILE A 162 15.85 -6.62 24.80
C ILE A 162 14.68 -7.60 24.67
N CYS A 163 14.05 -7.69 23.49
CA CYS A 163 12.96 -8.63 23.27
C CYS A 163 13.40 -10.10 23.39
N ARG A 164 14.63 -10.47 22.98
CA ARG A 164 15.10 -11.86 23.11
C ARG A 164 15.15 -12.35 24.56
N GLY A 165 15.47 -11.48 25.51
CA GLY A 165 15.51 -11.82 26.94
C GLY A 165 14.21 -11.51 27.70
N CYS A 166 13.18 -10.99 27.03
CA CYS A 166 11.98 -10.50 27.71
C CYS A 166 11.01 -11.66 28.01
N PRO A 167 10.52 -11.81 29.27
CA PRO A 167 9.69 -12.94 29.69
C PRO A 167 8.29 -12.94 29.07
N VAL A 168 7.87 -11.86 28.41
CA VAL A 168 6.53 -11.71 27.82
C VAL A 168 6.55 -11.55 26.30
N THR A 169 7.67 -11.87 25.66
CA THR A 169 7.85 -11.67 24.21
C THR A 169 6.84 -12.42 23.36
N GLU A 170 6.53 -13.67 23.69
CA GLU A 170 5.52 -14.44 22.94
C GLU A 170 4.12 -13.85 23.09
N LYS A 171 3.71 -13.48 24.31
CA LYS A 171 2.41 -12.81 24.55
C LYS A 171 2.35 -11.46 23.82
N CYS A 172 3.43 -10.69 23.87
CA CYS A 172 3.57 -9.43 23.16
C CYS A 172 3.44 -9.61 21.65
N ARG A 173 4.13 -10.61 21.08
CA ARG A 173 4.07 -10.95 19.66
C ARG A 173 2.67 -11.40 19.23
N GLY A 174 2.03 -12.26 20.01
CA GLY A 174 0.66 -12.71 19.73
C GLY A 174 -0.33 -11.55 19.75
N TRP A 175 -0.26 -10.71 20.78
CA TRP A 175 -1.12 -9.53 20.91
C TRP A 175 -0.91 -8.56 19.74
N ILE A 176 0.32 -8.16 19.43
CA ILE A 176 0.58 -7.16 18.37
C ILE A 176 0.19 -7.68 16.98
N LEU A 177 0.36 -8.97 16.71
CA LEU A 177 -0.04 -9.58 15.43
C LEU A 177 -1.57 -9.74 15.32
N SER A 178 -2.29 -9.80 16.44
CA SER A 178 -3.76 -9.83 16.48
C SER A 178 -4.40 -8.47 16.18
N LEU A 179 -3.67 -7.37 16.41
CA LEU A 179 -4.17 -6.03 16.13
C LEU A 179 -4.34 -5.80 14.61
N PRO A 180 -5.39 -5.05 14.20
CA PRO A 180 -5.51 -4.61 12.81
C PRO A 180 -4.35 -3.68 12.44
N LYS A 181 -3.93 -3.68 11.17
CA LYS A 181 -2.78 -2.90 10.70
C LYS A 181 -2.86 -1.42 11.09
N GLY A 182 -4.03 -0.81 11.00
CA GLY A 182 -4.23 0.61 11.35
C GLY A 182 -4.13 0.93 12.84
N ALA A 183 -4.07 -0.09 13.72
CA ALA A 183 -3.88 0.06 15.16
C ALA A 183 -2.48 -0.41 15.61
N ASP A 184 -1.56 -0.66 14.67
CA ASP A 184 -0.17 -1.01 14.98
C ASP A 184 0.58 0.26 15.46
N PRO A 185 1.13 0.28 16.68
CA PRO A 185 1.81 1.44 17.25
C PRO A 185 3.18 1.76 16.63
N GLY A 186 3.70 0.95 15.69
CA GLY A 186 5.02 1.16 15.09
C GLY A 186 6.15 0.58 15.92
N GLY A 187 7.41 0.95 15.64
CA GLY A 187 8.58 0.50 16.39
C GLY A 187 8.80 -1.02 16.50
N VAL A 188 9.58 -1.43 17.50
CA VAL A 188 9.93 -2.82 17.80
C VAL A 188 9.04 -3.35 18.93
N LEU A 189 8.18 -4.33 18.62
CA LEU A 189 7.35 -5.05 19.61
C LEU A 189 7.40 -6.54 19.34
N GLY A 190 7.39 -7.36 20.39
CA GLY A 190 7.43 -8.82 20.26
C GLY A 190 8.68 -9.35 19.53
N GLY A 191 9.76 -8.55 19.50
CA GLY A 191 11.00 -8.84 18.77
C GLY A 191 10.94 -8.57 17.26
N MET A 192 9.93 -7.85 16.77
CA MET A 192 9.70 -7.56 15.35
C MET A 192 9.57 -6.06 15.12
N THR A 193 10.05 -5.57 13.98
CA THR A 193 9.73 -4.23 13.47
C THR A 193 8.32 -4.20 12.85
N GLU A 194 7.79 -3.01 12.55
CA GLU A 194 6.51 -2.86 11.85
C GLU A 194 6.48 -3.60 10.49
N ASP A 195 7.56 -3.49 9.70
CA ASP A 195 7.68 -4.17 8.41
C ASP A 195 7.69 -5.70 8.55
N GLU A 196 8.37 -6.21 9.57
CA GLU A 196 8.39 -7.64 9.88
C GLU A 196 7.00 -8.13 10.30
N ARG A 197 6.28 -7.35 11.11
CA ARG A 197 4.88 -7.66 11.47
C ARG A 197 3.96 -7.63 10.25
N THR A 198 4.14 -6.67 9.34
CA THR A 198 3.40 -6.60 8.08
C THR A 198 3.65 -7.85 7.22
N THR A 199 4.90 -8.29 7.15
CA THR A 199 5.28 -9.51 6.43
C THR A 199 4.65 -10.75 7.06
N GLU A 200 4.68 -10.87 8.39
CA GLU A 200 4.09 -12.01 9.11
C GLU A 200 2.56 -12.07 8.94
N ARG A 201 1.87 -10.94 9.01
CA ARG A 201 0.41 -10.86 8.78
C ARG A 201 0.03 -11.32 7.37
N ARG A 202 0.81 -10.92 6.35
CA ARG A 202 0.63 -11.37 4.95
C ARG A 202 0.87 -12.86 4.82
N ALA A 203 1.94 -13.39 5.41
CA ALA A 203 2.23 -14.82 5.39
C ALA A 203 1.14 -15.65 6.10
N ALA A 204 0.59 -15.16 7.21
CA ALA A 204 -0.55 -15.79 7.90
C ALA A 204 -1.82 -15.77 7.04
N ALA A 205 -2.13 -14.67 6.37
CA ALA A 205 -3.26 -14.59 5.44
C ALA A 205 -3.11 -15.56 4.27
N TYR A 206 -1.91 -15.67 3.69
CA TYR A 206 -1.59 -16.61 2.61
C TYR A 206 -1.71 -18.07 3.05
N ARG A 207 -1.25 -18.41 4.26
CA ARG A 207 -1.42 -19.76 4.83
C ARG A 207 -2.91 -20.13 4.99
N ARG A 208 -3.75 -19.19 5.45
CA ARG A 208 -5.19 -19.41 5.59
C ARG A 208 -5.89 -19.60 4.25
N SER A 209 -5.58 -18.77 3.24
CA SER A 209 -6.20 -18.92 1.91
C SER A 209 -5.85 -20.25 1.24
N ARG A 210 -4.59 -20.70 1.39
CA ARG A 210 -4.16 -22.00 0.86
C ARG A 210 -4.79 -23.19 1.60
N ALA A 211 -5.02 -23.07 2.91
CA ALA A 211 -5.71 -24.10 3.68
C ALA A 211 -7.18 -24.22 3.28
N GLY A 212 -7.87 -23.09 3.10
CA GLY A 212 -9.27 -23.06 2.64
C GLY A 212 -9.49 -23.54 1.20
N ALA A 213 -8.48 -23.43 0.33
CA ALA A 213 -8.54 -23.95 -1.04
C ALA A 213 -8.32 -25.48 -1.16
N ARG A 214 -8.02 -26.16 -0.04
CA ARG A 214 -7.78 -27.62 0.03
C ARG A 214 -8.89 -28.38 0.76
N SER A 215 -9.90 -27.67 1.25
CA SER A 215 -11.09 -28.21 1.94
C SER A 215 -12.28 -28.09 1.01
#